data_AF-A0A5D3YQG0-F1
#
_entry.id   AF-A0A5D3YQG0-F1
#
_cell.length_a   1.000
_cell.length_b   1.000
_cell.length_c   1.000
_cell.angle_alpha   90.00
_cell.angle_beta   90.00
_cell.angle_gamma   90.00
#
_symmetry.space_group_name_H-M   'P 1'
#
loop_
_entity.id
_entity.type
_entity.pdbx_description
1 polymer ?
#
loop_
_entity_poly.entity_id
_entity_poly.type
_entity_poly.pdbx_seq_one_letter_code
_entity_poly.pdbx_strand_id
1 'polypeptide(L)' 'MLHSFYNSFGFIGSILVAMFIFLCFIFWMAGIAGISQLPPSKKKSTKLFCSVIFPPYPIIWLFVDMFRQKSLMEETEI' A
#
# COMPACT_ATOMS: atom_id res chain seq x y z
N MET A 1 -14.90 -16.57 13.00
CA MET A 1 -14.41 -15.54 12.05
C MET A 1 -14.42 -16.06 10.62
N LEU A 2 -13.61 -17.07 10.26
CA LEU A 2 -13.70 -17.72 8.95
C LEU A 2 -15.08 -18.32 8.66
N HIS A 3 -15.70 -18.93 9.66
CA HIS A 3 -17.06 -19.49 9.53
C HIS A 3 -18.12 -18.41 9.21
N SER A 4 -17.91 -17.18 9.69
CA SER A 4 -18.78 -16.03 9.37
C SER A 4 -18.55 -15.53 7.94
N PHE A 5 -17.29 -15.45 7.51
CA PHE A 5 -16.97 -15.13 6.11
C PHE A 5 -17.50 -16.19 5.14
N TYR A 6 -17.41 -17.47 5.51
CA TYR A 6 -17.93 -18.57 4.71
C TYR A 6 -19.44 -18.51 4.54
N ASN A 7 -20.18 -18.18 5.61
CA ASN A 7 -21.63 -18.02 5.52
C ASN A 7 -22.08 -16.77 4.76
N SER A 8 -21.28 -15.69 4.75
CA SER A 8 -21.63 -14.45 4.04
C SER A 8 -21.18 -14.43 2.57
N PHE A 9 -20.05 -15.06 2.24
CA PHE A 9 -19.41 -14.95 0.91
C PHE A 9 -19.15 -16.31 0.24
N GLY A 10 -19.44 -17.43 0.91
CA GLY A 10 -19.08 -18.77 0.45
C GLY A 10 -17.58 -19.05 0.56
N PHE A 11 -17.17 -20.27 0.17
CA PHE A 11 -15.76 -20.69 0.20
C PHE A 11 -14.87 -19.80 -0.67
N ILE A 12 -15.23 -19.64 -1.95
CA ILE A 12 -14.46 -18.84 -2.90
C ILE A 12 -14.42 -17.37 -2.48
N GLY A 13 -15.54 -16.80 -2.06
CA GLY A 13 -15.59 -15.40 -1.65
C GLY A 13 -14.73 -15.14 -0.40
N SER A 14 -14.73 -16.07 0.56
CA SER A 14 -13.85 -15.98 1.73
C SER A 14 -12.36 -16.00 1.35
N ILE A 15 -11.99 -16.83 0.38
CA ILE A 15 -10.61 -16.89 -0.12
C ILE A 15 -10.25 -15.58 -0.82
N LEU A 16 -11.09 -15.07 -1.70
CA LEU A 16 -10.85 -13.81 -2.41
C LEU A 16 -10.74 -12.62 -1.44
N VAL A 17 -11.60 -12.55 -0.44
CA VAL A 17 -11.55 -11.48 0.58
C VAL A 17 -10.27 -11.59 1.40
N ALA A 18 -9.90 -12.78 1.86
CA ALA A 18 -8.66 -12.98 2.60
C ALA A 18 -7.42 -12.60 1.75
N MET A 19 -7.42 -13.00 0.48
CA MET A 19 -6.36 -12.66 -0.47
C MET A 19 -6.27 -11.16 -0.72
N PHE A 20 -7.42 -10.49 -0.87
CA PHE A 20 -7.49 -9.04 -1.06
C PHE A 20 -6.98 -8.27 0.16
N ILE A 21 -7.40 -8.64 1.37
CA ILE A 21 -6.91 -8.04 2.62
C ILE A 21 -5.39 -8.23 2.74
N PHE A 22 -4.89 -9.41 2.39
CA PHE A 22 -3.46 -9.69 2.40
C PHE A 22 -2.68 -8.83 1.41
N LEU A 23 -3.19 -8.63 0.19
CA LEU A 23 -2.61 -7.72 -0.79
C LEU A 23 -2.61 -6.26 -0.30
N CYS A 24 -3.71 -5.79 0.27
CA CYS A 24 -3.78 -4.46 0.87
C CYS A 24 -2.73 -4.29 1.97
N PHE A 25 -2.51 -5.32 2.79
CA PHE A 25 -1.49 -5.32 3.83
C PHE A 25 -0.07 -5.26 3.24
N ILE A 26 0.21 -6.00 2.17
CA ILE A 26 1.51 -5.93 1.47
C ILE A 26 1.75 -4.51 0.92
N PHE A 27 0.78 -3.94 0.20
CA PHE A 27 0.93 -2.59 -0.34
C PHE A 27 1.08 -1.53 0.75
N TRP A 28 0.40 -1.72 1.87
CA TRP A 28 0.54 -0.85 3.03
C TRP A 28 1.98 -0.86 3.57
N MET A 29 2.53 -2.06 3.83
CA MET A 29 3.90 -2.21 4.32
C MET A 29 4.95 -1.70 3.31
N ALA A 30 4.75 -1.98 2.03
CA ALA A 30 5.62 -1.47 0.96
C ALA A 30 5.58 0.07 0.88
N GLY A 31 4.39 0.67 1.01
CA GLY A 31 4.25 2.13 1.01
C GLY A 31 4.91 2.78 2.23
N ILE A 32 4.81 2.18 3.41
CA ILE A 32 5.55 2.63 4.60
C ILE A 32 7.06 2.55 4.36
N ALA A 33 7.55 1.44 3.78
CA ALA A 33 8.96 1.26 3.48
C ALA A 33 9.48 2.32 2.48
N GLY A 34 8.74 2.59 1.41
CA GLY A 34 9.10 3.64 0.45
C GLY A 34 9.11 5.04 1.06
N ILE A 35 8.13 5.36 1.92
CA ILE A 35 8.10 6.63 2.66
C ILE A 35 9.27 6.72 3.65
N SER A 36 9.67 5.60 4.24
CA SER A 36 10.83 5.52 5.13
C SER A 36 12.16 5.74 4.40
N GLN A 37 12.24 5.41 3.11
CA GLN A 37 13.44 5.64 2.28
C GLN A 37 13.56 7.09 1.79
N LEU A 38 12.51 7.92 1.87
CA LEU A 38 12.58 9.34 1.49
C LEU A 38 13.66 10.09 2.31
N PRO A 39 14.31 11.12 1.73
CA PRO A 39 15.31 11.92 2.44
C PRO A 39 14.73 12.55 3.71
N PRO A 40 15.55 12.70 4.77
CA PRO A 40 15.10 13.23 6.05
C PRO A 40 14.57 14.66 5.89
N SER A 41 13.28 14.86 6.10
CA SER A 41 12.64 16.17 6.15
C SER A 41 11.69 16.24 7.35
N LYS A 42 11.42 17.44 7.88
CA LYS A 42 10.44 17.61 8.97
C LYS A 42 9.05 17.04 8.64
N LYS A 43 8.70 16.97 7.35
CA LYS A 43 7.44 16.39 6.85
C LYS A 43 7.47 14.86 6.77
N LYS A 44 8.64 14.21 6.83
CA LYS A 44 8.79 12.75 6.77
C LYS A 44 8.15 12.06 7.98
N SER A 45 8.42 12.56 9.18
CA SER A 45 7.88 11.97 10.42
C SER A 45 6.35 12.04 10.48
N THR A 46 5.76 13.17 10.09
CA THR A 46 4.30 13.31 9.99
C THR A 46 3.70 12.39 8.93
N LYS A 47 4.32 12.26 7.75
CA LYS A 47 3.87 11.33 6.71
C LYS A 47 3.93 9.88 7.16
N LEU A 48 5.00 9.48 7.85
CA LEU A 48 5.18 8.13 8.40
C LEU A 48 4.11 7.82 9.45
N PHE A 49 3.82 8.76 10.35
CA PHE A 49 2.75 8.63 11.34
C PHE A 49 1.37 8.50 10.69
N CYS A 50 1.06 9.36 9.71
CA CYS A 50 -0.18 9.23 8.94
C CYS A 50 -0.28 7.90 8.20
N SER A 51 0.84 7.38 7.68
CA SER A 51 0.85 6.09 7.00
C SER A 51 0.55 4.92 7.93
N VAL A 52 0.92 4.99 9.20
CA VAL A 52 0.61 3.95 10.18
C VAL A 52 -0.85 4.03 10.64
N ILE A 53 -1.40 5.24 10.79
CA ILE A 53 -2.79 5.43 11.24
C ILE A 53 -3.81 5.18 10.12
N PHE A 54 -3.45 5.49 8.87
CA PHE A 54 -4.38 5.42 7.75
C PHE A 54 -3.80 4.56 6.62
N PRO A 55 -4.04 3.23 6.61
CA PRO A 55 -3.51 2.29 5.62
C PRO A 55 -3.77 2.64 4.15
N PRO A 56 -4.89 3.28 3.76
CA PRO A 56 -5.11 3.68 2.37
C PRO A 56 -4.11 4.73 1.86
N TYR A 57 -3.61 5.61 2.74
CA TYR A 57 -2.68 6.69 2.37
C TYR A 57 -1.36 6.19 1.75
N PRO A 58 -0.59 5.28 2.40
CA PRO A 58 0.66 4.75 1.86
C PRO A 58 0.45 3.89 0.62
N ILE A 59 -0.70 3.23 0.47
CA ILE A 59 -1.03 2.49 -0.76
C ILE A 59 -1.14 3.47 -1.94
N ILE A 60 -1.93 4.54 -1.80
CA ILE A 60 -2.07 5.58 -2.84
C ILE A 60 -0.72 6.24 -3.13
N TRP A 61 0.05 6.54 -2.09
CA TRP A 61 1.39 7.11 -2.25
C TRP A 61 2.32 6.19 -3.05
N LEU A 62 2.29 4.89 -2.80
CA LEU A 62 3.10 3.90 -3.52
C LEU A 62 2.78 3.88 -5.01
N PHE A 63 1.49 3.94 -5.38
CA PHE A 63 1.09 4.02 -6.79
C PHE A 63 1.61 5.30 -7.45
N VAL A 64 1.43 6.47 -6.81
CA VAL A 64 1.93 7.74 -7.35
C VAL A 64 3.45 7.72 -7.48
N ASP A 65 4.16 7.16 -6.51
CA ASP A 65 5.62 7.05 -6.55
C ASP A 65 6.07 6.13 -7.69
N MET A 66 5.39 5.00 -7.92
CA MET A 66 5.61 4.13 -9.09
C MET A 66 5.43 4.87 -10.42
N PHE A 67 4.33 5.63 -10.57
CA PHE A 67 4.09 6.40 -11.80
C PHE A 67 5.16 7.47 -12.02
N ARG A 68 5.60 8.12 -10.94
CA ARG A 68 6.68 9.11 -11.00
C ARG A 68 8.02 8.47 -11.37
N GLN A 69 8.35 7.32 -10.79
CA GLN A 69 9.56 6.57 -11.12
C GLN A 69 9.54 6.10 -12.58
N LYS A 70 8.40 5.60 -13.09
CA LYS A 70 8.24 5.24 -14.51
C LYS A 70 8.56 6.43 -15.42
N SER A 71 7.97 7.61 -15.13
CA SER A 71 8.18 8.81 -15.93
C SER A 71 9.64 9.28 -15.93
N LEU A 72 10.33 9.19 -14.79
CA LEU A 72 11.75 9.58 -14.67
C LEU A 72 12.67 8.62 -15.44
N MET A 73 12.33 7.33 -15.47
CA MET A 73 13.09 6.33 -16.26
C MET A 73 12.91 6.56 -17.76
N GLU A 74 11.70 6.89 -18.23
CA GLU A 74 11.44 7.19 -19.65
C GLU A 74 12.16 8.47 -20.13
N GLU A 75 12.37 9.46 -19.26
CA GLU A 75 13.06 10.72 -19.60
C GLU A 75 14.59 10.59 -19.62
N THR A 76 15.15 9.59 -18.92
CA THR A 76 16.62 9.37 -18.86
C THR A 76 17.15 8.57 -20.06
N GLU A 77 16.28 7.95 -20.87
CA GLU A 77 16.65 7.22 -22.08
C GLU A 77 16.65 8.08 -23.37
N ILE A 78 16.48 9.42 -23.27
CA ILE A 78 16.54 10.37 -24.40
C ILE A 78 17.85 11.17 -24.39
#